data_AF-A0A8B9XAT7-F1
#
_entry.id   AF-A0A8B9XAT7-F1
#
_cell.length_a   1.000
_cell.length_b   1.000
_cell.length_c   1.000
_cell.angle_alpha   90.00
_cell.angle_beta   90.00
_cell.angle_gamma   90.00
#
_symmetry.space_group_name_H-M   'P 1'
#
loop_
_entity.id
_entity.type
_entity.pdbx_description
1 polymer ?
#
loop_
_entity_poly.entity_id
_entity_poly.type
_entity_poly.pdbx_seq_one_letter_code
_entity_poly.pdbx_strand_id
1 'polypeptide(L)'
;MFKKFDEKENVSNCIQLKTSVIKGIKNQLMEQFPGIEPWLNQIMPKKDPVKIVRCHEHIEILTVNGELLFFRQREGPFYPTLRLLHKYPFILPRQQVDKGAIKFVLSGANIMCPGLTSPGGPPLPRRSGHGGGDHGGGKAARSVRGRHEDVRGRDRESQQRNRHREHPLPQ
;
A
#
# COMPACT_ATOMS: atom_id res chain seq x y z
N MET A 1 1.73 4.36 -14.32
CA MET A 1 2.07 5.62 -13.64
C MET A 1 3.24 6.32 -14.34
N PHE A 2 4.46 5.75 -14.40
CA PHE A 2 5.64 6.48 -14.92
C PHE A 2 6.15 6.05 -16.31
N LYS A 3 5.36 5.34 -17.13
CA LYS A 3 5.84 4.77 -18.40
C LYS A 3 6.22 5.83 -19.46
N LYS A 4 5.50 6.96 -19.48
CA LYS A 4 5.74 8.08 -20.39
C LYS A 4 6.21 9.34 -19.64
N PHE A 5 6.76 9.15 -18.43
CA PHE A 5 7.16 10.26 -17.59
C PHE A 5 8.55 10.75 -17.99
N ASP A 6 8.67 12.05 -18.26
CA ASP A 6 9.92 12.76 -18.45
C ASP A 6 10.04 13.87 -17.38
N GLU A 7 11.18 13.90 -16.69
CA GLU A 7 11.47 14.88 -15.64
C GLU A 7 11.38 16.32 -16.14
N LYS A 8 11.82 16.59 -17.38
CA LYS A 8 11.87 17.95 -17.92
C LYS A 8 10.50 18.49 -18.31
N GLU A 9 9.60 17.59 -18.70
CA GLU A 9 8.29 17.96 -19.25
C GLU A 9 7.15 17.79 -18.25
N ASN A 10 7.32 16.94 -17.23
CA ASN A 10 6.20 16.54 -16.35
C ASN A 10 6.33 17.02 -14.92
N VAL A 11 7.44 17.64 -14.53
CA VAL A 11 7.60 18.29 -13.23
C VAL A 11 7.07 19.72 -13.29
N SER A 12 6.06 20.01 -12.47
CA SER A 12 5.43 21.34 -12.46
C SER A 12 5.97 22.25 -11.36
N ASN A 13 6.16 21.73 -10.14
CA ASN A 13 6.59 22.53 -9.01
C ASN A 13 7.26 21.67 -7.93
N CYS A 14 8.14 22.25 -7.13
CA CYS A 14 8.74 21.62 -5.96
C CYS A 14 8.46 22.46 -4.71
N ILE A 15 7.76 21.87 -3.74
CA ILE A 15 7.29 22.55 -2.53
C ILE A 15 8.02 21.98 -1.31
N GLN A 16 8.68 22.83 -0.54
CA GLN A 16 9.24 22.43 0.75
C GLN A 16 8.14 22.32 1.80
N LEU A 17 8.12 21.19 2.52
CA LEU A 17 7.08 20.91 3.51
C LEU A 17 7.37 21.58 4.86
N LYS A 18 6.29 22.01 5.51
CA LYS A 18 6.31 22.47 6.89
C LYS A 18 6.38 21.30 7.87
N THR A 19 6.95 21.53 9.04
CA THR A 19 7.17 20.50 10.08
C THR A 19 5.88 19.77 10.50
N SER A 20 4.74 20.46 10.55
CA SER A 20 3.44 19.84 10.87
C SER A 20 3.01 18.81 9.83
N VAL A 21 3.16 19.14 8.54
CA VAL A 21 2.82 18.26 7.41
C VAL A 21 3.74 17.05 7.39
N ILE A 22 5.05 17.27 7.64
CA ILE A 22 6.03 16.18 7.73
C ILE A 22 5.65 15.17 8.83
N LYS A 23 5.23 15.66 10.01
CA LYS A 23 4.74 14.78 11.09
C LYS A 23 3.52 13.97 10.65
N GLY A 24 2.56 14.60 9.97
CA GLY A 24 1.38 13.91 9.43
C GLY A 24 1.76 12.80 8.44
N ILE A 25 2.66 13.08 7.51
CA ILE A 25 3.14 12.08 6.53
C ILE A 25 3.88 10.93 7.23
N LYS A 26 4.73 11.22 8.22
CA LYS A 26 5.43 10.17 8.97
C LYS A 26 4.46 9.22 9.65
N ASN A 27 3.40 9.75 10.28
CA ASN A 27 2.37 8.92 10.90
C ASN A 27 1.64 8.05 9.86
N GLN A 28 1.27 8.62 8.71
CA GLN A 28 0.66 7.85 7.61
C GLN A 28 1.57 6.74 7.10
N LEU A 29 2.89 6.98 7.01
CA LEU A 29 3.86 5.97 6.59
C LEU A 29 4.03 4.86 7.64
N MET A 30 3.97 5.19 8.93
CA MET A 30 4.00 4.18 10.01
C MET A 30 2.76 3.29 10.00
N GLU A 31 1.60 3.87 9.73
CA GLU A 31 0.34 3.13 9.57
C GLU A 31 0.37 2.20 8.34
N GLN A 32 0.90 2.69 7.20
CA GLN A 32 0.97 1.91 5.96
C GLN A 32 2.07 0.85 5.96
N PHE A 33 3.20 1.14 6.60
CA PHE A 33 4.39 0.29 6.58
C PHE A 33 4.95 0.10 8.00
N PRO A 34 4.39 -0.80 8.83
CA PRO A 34 4.81 -0.95 10.22
C PRO A 34 6.32 -1.22 10.40
N GLY A 35 6.95 -1.92 9.46
CA GLY A 35 8.39 -2.21 9.49
C GLY A 35 9.31 -1.00 9.24
N ILE A 36 8.77 0.17 8.86
CA ILE A 36 9.58 1.35 8.52
C ILE A 36 9.97 2.20 9.73
N GLU A 37 9.26 2.09 10.85
CA GLU A 37 9.41 2.93 12.02
C GLU A 37 10.87 3.16 12.47
N PRO A 38 11.70 2.12 12.68
CA PRO A 38 13.08 2.31 13.12
C PRO A 38 13.98 3.00 12.07
N TRP A 39 13.57 3.00 10.80
CA TRP A 39 14.35 3.53 9.68
C TRP A 39 13.94 4.94 9.27
N LEU A 40 12.79 5.45 9.74
CA LEU A 40 12.28 6.77 9.35
C LEU A 40 13.22 7.92 9.69
N ASN A 41 13.99 7.82 10.77
CA ASN A 41 14.98 8.86 11.12
C ASN A 41 16.19 8.85 10.18
N GLN A 42 16.51 7.71 9.57
CA GLN A 42 17.57 7.60 8.57
C GLN A 42 17.05 8.02 7.18
N ILE A 43 15.82 7.65 6.85
CA ILE A 43 15.18 7.96 5.55
C ILE A 43 14.76 9.43 5.46
N MET A 44 14.24 9.99 6.55
CA MET A 44 13.79 11.38 6.65
C MET A 44 14.39 12.06 7.88
N PRO A 45 15.68 12.43 7.85
CA PRO A 45 16.35 13.12 8.95
C PRO A 45 15.62 14.42 9.33
N LYS A 46 15.56 14.74 10.62
CA LYS A 46 14.84 15.93 11.11
C LYS A 46 15.49 17.26 10.70
N LYS A 47 16.79 17.24 10.39
CA LYS A 47 17.56 18.43 10.00
C LYS A 47 17.36 18.81 8.53
N ASP A 48 17.02 17.84 7.70
CA ASP A 48 17.02 18.01 6.26
C ASP A 48 15.64 18.46 5.75
N PRO A 49 15.61 19.39 4.77
CA PRO A 49 14.35 19.87 4.21
C PRO A 49 13.68 18.76 3.40
N VAL A 50 12.47 18.41 3.81
CA VAL A 50 11.60 17.49 3.05
C VAL A 50 10.85 18.29 2.00
N LYS A 51 10.85 17.82 0.75
CA LYS A 51 10.15 18.47 -0.36
C LYS A 51 9.16 17.50 -1.02
N ILE A 52 8.09 18.05 -1.60
CA ILE A 52 7.20 17.35 -2.52
C ILE A 52 7.39 17.93 -3.91
N VAL A 53 7.72 17.06 -4.86
CA VAL A 53 7.74 17.36 -6.29
C VAL A 53 6.36 17.06 -6.86
N ARG A 54 5.64 18.10 -7.28
CA ARG A 54 4.36 18.00 -7.97
C ARG A 54 4.58 17.80 -9.45
N CYS A 55 3.94 16.77 -9.98
CA CYS A 55 4.04 16.35 -11.36
C CYS A 55 2.66 16.37 -12.03
N HIS A 56 2.66 16.19 -13.35
CA HIS A 56 1.45 15.95 -14.13
C HIS A 56 0.67 14.71 -13.63
N GLU A 57 -0.61 14.62 -14.01
CA GLU A 57 -1.53 13.56 -13.55
C GLU A 57 -1.77 13.51 -12.03
N HIS A 58 -1.53 14.64 -11.34
CA HIS A 58 -1.63 14.78 -9.89
C HIS A 58 -0.71 13.82 -9.12
N ILE A 59 0.46 13.53 -9.67
CA ILE A 59 1.47 12.73 -9.00
C ILE A 59 2.29 13.65 -8.07
N GLU A 60 2.50 13.21 -6.84
CA GLU A 60 3.33 13.88 -5.86
C GLU A 60 4.45 12.93 -5.42
N ILE A 61 5.70 13.40 -5.48
CA ILE A 61 6.88 12.61 -5.12
C ILE A 61 7.55 13.25 -3.91
N LEU A 62 7.69 12.50 -2.83
CA LEU A 62 8.38 12.91 -1.62
C LEU A 62 9.90 12.73 -1.80
N THR A 63 10.65 13.80 -1.60
CA THR A 63 12.11 13.80 -1.71
C THR A 63 12.79 14.44 -0.51
N VAL A 64 13.94 13.89 -0.13
CA VAL A 64 14.84 14.40 0.91
C VAL A 64 16.25 14.31 0.35
N ASN A 65 17.03 15.39 0.42
CA ASN A 65 18.41 15.45 -0.08
C ASN A 65 18.60 14.99 -1.54
N GLY A 66 17.58 15.18 -2.39
CA GLY A 66 17.60 14.73 -3.78
C GLY A 66 17.29 13.24 -3.99
N GLU A 67 17.11 12.46 -2.92
CA GLU A 67 16.63 11.09 -3.02
C GLU A 67 15.10 11.06 -3.15
N LEU A 68 14.58 10.24 -4.06
CA LEU A 68 13.14 10.03 -4.24
C LEU A 68 12.69 8.86 -3.35
N LEU A 69 11.84 9.16 -2.37
CA LEU A 69 11.49 8.20 -1.32
C LEU A 69 10.16 7.51 -1.61
N PHE A 70 9.10 8.30 -1.70
CA PHE A 70 7.73 7.83 -1.89
C PHE A 70 7.05 8.64 -2.98
N PHE A 71 6.04 8.07 -3.62
CA PHE A 71 5.13 8.78 -4.51
C PHE A 71 3.69 8.44 -4.16
N ARG A 72 2.79 9.39 -4.40
CA ARG A 72 1.35 9.17 -4.35
C ARG A 72 0.71 9.83 -5.56
N GLN A 73 -0.48 9.37 -5.92
CA GLN A 73 -1.29 10.02 -6.94
C GLN A 73 -2.56 10.55 -6.27
N ARG A 74 -2.82 11.85 -6.41
CA ARG A 74 -3.89 12.56 -5.69
C ARG A 74 -3.74 12.33 -4.17
N GLU A 75 -4.84 12.25 -3.43
CA GLU A 75 -4.87 11.90 -2.00
C GLU A 75 -4.89 10.37 -1.76
N GLY A 76 -4.17 9.62 -2.61
CA GLY A 76 -4.01 8.18 -2.47
C GLY A 76 -2.96 7.77 -1.42
N PRO A 77 -2.78 6.45 -1.22
CA PRO A 77 -1.71 5.94 -0.36
C PRO A 77 -0.32 6.25 -0.95
N PHE A 78 0.70 6.26 -0.09
CA PHE A 78 2.07 6.38 -0.55
C PHE A 78 2.58 5.03 -1.04
N TYR A 79 3.37 5.07 -2.10
CA TYR A 79 4.09 3.92 -2.62
C TYR A 79 5.59 4.21 -2.56
N PRO A 80 6.42 3.28 -2.04
CA PRO A 80 7.87 3.47 -2.03
C PRO A 80 8.43 3.43 -3.46
N THR A 81 9.47 4.20 -3.72
CA THR A 81 10.23 4.04 -4.96
C THR A 81 10.96 2.70 -4.96
N LEU A 82 11.23 2.16 -6.16
CA LEU A 82 11.96 0.90 -6.27
C LEU A 82 13.37 0.99 -5.66
N ARG A 83 14.02 2.17 -5.73
CA ARG A 83 15.32 2.42 -5.09
C ARG A 83 15.23 2.31 -3.57
N LEU A 84 14.21 2.89 -2.95
CA LEU A 84 13.99 2.78 -1.51
C LEU A 84 13.69 1.33 -1.12
N LEU A 85 12.83 0.66 -1.89
CA LEU A 85 12.44 -0.73 -1.64
C LEU A 85 13.62 -1.71 -1.75
N HIS A 86 14.57 -1.47 -2.65
CA HIS A 86 15.79 -2.28 -2.75
C HIS A 86 16.69 -2.16 -1.51
N LYS A 87 16.72 -0.98 -0.86
CA LYS A 87 17.47 -0.76 0.38
C LYS A 87 16.76 -1.35 1.61
N TYR A 88 15.43 -1.30 1.63
CA TYR A 88 14.59 -1.78 2.72
C TYR A 88 13.52 -2.76 2.22
N PRO A 89 13.88 -4.00 1.86
CA PRO A 89 12.95 -4.94 1.23
C PRO A 89 11.85 -5.47 2.17
N PHE A 90 11.97 -5.24 3.48
CA PHE A 90 11.02 -5.67 4.50
C PHE A 90 9.80 -4.74 4.65
N ILE A 91 9.79 -3.58 4.00
CA ILE A 91 8.66 -2.62 4.12
C ILE A 91 7.40 -3.08 3.37
N LEU A 92 7.53 -3.99 2.39
CA LEU A 92 6.42 -4.52 1.60
C LEU A 92 6.47 -6.05 1.53
N PRO A 93 5.30 -6.72 1.51
CA PRO A 93 5.24 -8.15 1.22
C PRO A 93 5.73 -8.42 -0.21
N ARG A 94 6.51 -9.49 -0.37
CA ARG A 94 7.07 -9.90 -1.67
C ARG A 94 6.08 -10.79 -2.40
N GLN A 95 5.85 -10.48 -3.67
CA GLN A 95 5.13 -11.38 -4.58
C GLN A 95 6.13 -11.91 -5.62
N GLN A 96 6.26 -13.24 -5.70
CA GLN A 96 7.04 -13.89 -6.74
C GLN A 96 6.16 -14.10 -7.98
N VAL A 97 6.77 -13.97 -9.16
CA VAL A 97 6.11 -14.16 -10.46
C VAL A 97 6.92 -15.12 -11.31
N ASP A 98 6.26 -15.76 -12.27
CA ASP A 98 6.93 -16.65 -13.21
C ASP A 98 7.92 -15.94 -14.13
N LYS A 99 8.94 -16.69 -14.59
CA LYS A 99 9.95 -16.19 -15.52
C LYS A 99 9.34 -15.58 -16.80
N GLY A 100 8.27 -16.19 -17.32
CA GLY A 100 7.58 -15.70 -18.52
C GLY A 100 6.88 -14.35 -18.33
N ALA A 101 6.55 -13.97 -17.08
CA ALA A 101 5.88 -12.72 -16.76
C ALA A 101 6.84 -11.53 -16.68
N ILE A 102 8.14 -11.75 -16.42
CA ILE A 102 9.11 -10.69 -16.16
C ILE A 102 9.16 -9.66 -17.29
N LYS A 103 9.20 -10.08 -18.56
CA LYS A 103 9.25 -9.16 -19.71
C LYS A 103 8.05 -8.21 -19.75
N PHE A 104 6.88 -8.70 -19.37
CA PHE A 104 5.63 -7.94 -19.38
C PHE A 104 5.56 -7.00 -18.18
N VAL A 105 5.99 -7.45 -17.00
CA VAL A 105 6.05 -6.61 -15.78
C VAL A 105 7.00 -5.44 -15.99
N LEU A 106 8.18 -5.66 -16.56
CA LEU A 106 9.14 -4.60 -16.89
C LEU A 106 8.59 -3.62 -17.94
N SER A 107 7.68 -4.08 -18.80
CA SER A 107 6.98 -3.23 -19.77
C SER A 107 5.80 -2.43 -19.16
N GLY A 108 5.54 -2.62 -17.87
CA GLY A 108 4.44 -1.98 -17.12
C GLY A 108 3.10 -2.70 -17.21
N ALA A 109 3.08 -3.96 -17.64
CA ALA A 109 1.85 -4.75 -17.66
C ALA A 109 1.45 -5.21 -16.25
N ASN A 110 0.15 -5.37 -16.03
CA ASN A 110 -0.37 -5.93 -14.79
C ASN A 110 -0.06 -7.42 -14.67
N ILE A 111 0.17 -7.89 -13.45
CA ILE A 111 0.38 -9.30 -13.16
C ILE A 111 -0.97 -10.01 -13.14
N MET A 112 -1.11 -11.05 -13.96
CA MET A 112 -2.33 -11.86 -14.05
C MET A 112 -2.23 -13.09 -13.14
N CYS A 113 -3.37 -13.59 -12.65
CA CYS A 113 -3.43 -14.72 -11.72
C CYS A 113 -2.58 -15.95 -12.13
N PRO A 114 -2.55 -16.39 -13.41
CA PRO A 114 -1.72 -17.53 -13.82
C PRO A 114 -0.23 -17.34 -13.53
N GLY A 115 0.26 -16.10 -13.58
CA GLY A 115 1.66 -15.75 -13.30
C GLY A 115 2.05 -15.84 -11.82
N LEU A 116 1.09 -16.09 -10.93
CA LEU A 116 1.28 -16.25 -9.48
C LEU A 116 1.06 -17.68 -9.01
N THR A 117 0.41 -18.53 -9.81
CA THR A 117 -0.02 -19.88 -9.43
C THR A 117 0.68 -20.98 -10.22
N SER A 118 1.57 -20.64 -11.15
CA SER A 118 2.34 -21.65 -11.87
C SER A 118 3.44 -22.25 -10.96
N PRO A 119 4.07 -23.37 -11.36
CA PRO A 119 5.13 -24.03 -10.58
C PRO A 119 6.31 -23.13 -10.20
N GLY A 120 6.52 -22.00 -10.90
CA GLY A 120 7.54 -20.99 -10.60
C GLY A 120 7.08 -19.82 -9.72
N GLY A 121 5.78 -19.74 -9.43
CA GLY A 121 5.17 -18.76 -8.54
C GLY A 121 5.26 -19.19 -7.06
N PRO A 122 5.02 -18.26 -6.12
CA PRO A 122 5.08 -18.57 -4.70
C PRO A 122 3.96 -19.56 -4.36
N PRO A 123 4.23 -20.58 -3.52
CA PRO A 123 3.21 -21.51 -3.10
C PRO A 123 2.09 -20.74 -2.39
N LEU A 124 0.87 -20.84 -2.90
CA LEU A 124 -0.30 -20.36 -2.16
C LEU A 124 -0.32 -21.05 -0.79
N PRO A 125 -0.69 -20.35 0.30
CA PRO A 125 -0.90 -21.02 1.57
C PRO A 125 -1.97 -22.09 1.37
N ARG A 126 -1.54 -23.36 1.37
CA ARG A 126 -2.44 -24.51 1.31
C ARG A 126 -3.30 -24.44 2.56
N ARG A 127 -4.62 -24.28 2.39
CA ARG A 127 -5.56 -24.46 3.49
C ARG A 127 -5.37 -25.87 4.04
N SER A 128 -4.91 -25.96 5.27
CA SER A 128 -4.87 -27.21 6.02
C SER A 128 -6.30 -27.65 6.31
N GLY A 129 -6.70 -28.80 5.75
CA GLY A 129 -7.80 -29.63 6.23
C GLY A 129 -9.20 -29.29 5.69
N HIS A 130 -9.61 -29.99 4.64
CA HIS A 130 -10.70 -30.98 4.70
C HIS A 130 -10.61 -31.86 3.44
N GLY A 131 -10.57 -33.16 3.65
CA GLY A 131 -10.29 -34.16 2.61
C GLY A 131 -11.44 -34.38 1.63
N GLY A 132 -11.08 -35.03 0.52
CA GLY A 132 -12.00 -35.76 -0.35
C GLY A 132 -12.29 -35.13 -1.71
N GLY A 133 -11.97 -35.85 -2.77
CA GLY A 133 -12.63 -35.74 -4.08
C GLY A 133 -11.84 -35.04 -5.19
N ASP A 134 -11.09 -35.82 -5.95
CA ASP A 134 -10.89 -35.57 -7.39
C ASP A 134 -12.27 -35.43 -8.07
N HIS A 135 -12.44 -34.43 -8.95
CA HIS A 135 -13.30 -34.40 -10.16
C HIS A 135 -13.24 -32.99 -10.81
N GLY A 136 -12.72 -32.92 -12.04
CA GLY A 136 -13.29 -32.15 -13.15
C GLY A 136 -13.41 -30.61 -13.07
N GLY A 137 -12.57 -29.93 -13.86
CA GLY A 137 -12.96 -28.82 -14.76
C GLY A 137 -13.87 -27.69 -14.25
N GLY A 138 -13.30 -26.55 -13.90
CA GLY A 138 -14.03 -25.29 -13.77
C GLY A 138 -13.11 -24.09 -13.55
N LYS A 139 -12.88 -23.27 -14.60
CA LYS A 139 -12.16 -22.00 -14.51
C LYS A 139 -12.96 -21.02 -13.65
N ALA A 140 -12.73 -21.00 -12.34
CA ALA A 140 -13.19 -19.92 -11.47
C ALA A 140 -12.07 -18.88 -11.32
N ALA A 141 -12.15 -17.80 -12.09
CA ALA A 141 -11.31 -16.61 -11.91
C ALA A 141 -11.65 -15.95 -10.57
N ARG A 142 -10.94 -16.32 -9.50
CA ARG A 142 -11.01 -15.60 -8.22
C ARG A 142 -9.97 -14.49 -8.22
N SER A 143 -10.44 -13.26 -8.38
CA SER A 143 -9.69 -12.05 -8.05
C SER A 143 -9.29 -12.10 -6.57
N VAL A 144 -7.99 -12.13 -6.29
CA VAL A 144 -7.47 -12.00 -4.93
C VAL A 144 -7.58 -10.53 -4.54
N ARG A 145 -8.73 -10.13 -3.99
CA ARG A 145 -8.79 -8.89 -3.21
C ARG A 145 -8.05 -9.17 -1.90
N GLY A 146 -6.97 -8.44 -1.66
CA GLY A 146 -6.37 -8.34 -0.33
C GLY A 146 -7.47 -7.96 0.65
N ARG A 147 -7.71 -8.82 1.64
CA ARG A 147 -8.64 -8.53 2.73
C ARG A 147 -8.00 -7.42 3.56
N HIS A 148 -8.43 -6.20 3.32
CA HIS A 148 -8.36 -5.14 4.31
C HIS A 148 -9.55 -5.38 5.25
N GLU A 149 -9.30 -5.68 6.51
CA GLU A 149 -10.38 -5.77 7.49
C GLU A 149 -11.00 -4.38 7.64
N ASP A 150 -12.25 -4.24 7.21
CA ASP A 150 -13.09 -3.07 7.46
C ASP A 150 -13.40 -3.01 8.97
N VAL A 151 -12.59 -2.27 9.73
CA VAL A 151 -12.90 -1.85 11.10
C VAL A 151 -13.83 -0.64 11.03
N ARG A 152 -15.03 -0.81 10.44
CA ARG A 152 -16.08 0.23 10.40
C ARG A 152 -17.49 -0.32 10.69
N GLY A 153 -17.56 -1.39 11.47
CA GLY A 153 -18.82 -2.09 11.77
C GLY A 153 -19.20 -2.22 13.25
N ARG A 154 -18.45 -1.67 14.22
CA ARG A 154 -18.68 -1.96 15.65
C ARG A 154 -19.18 -0.84 16.56
N ASP A 155 -19.47 0.36 16.04
CA ASP A 155 -19.90 1.48 16.90
C ASP A 155 -21.38 1.88 16.80
N ARG A 156 -22.19 1.22 15.97
CA ARG A 156 -23.62 1.55 15.84
C ARG A 156 -24.58 0.63 16.62
N GLU A 157 -24.17 -0.57 17.00
CA GLU A 157 -25.06 -1.51 17.71
C GLU A 157 -25.01 -1.34 19.24
N SER A 158 -23.99 -0.67 19.77
CA SER A 158 -23.81 -0.38 21.20
C SER A 158 -24.56 0.88 21.67
N GLN A 159 -24.91 1.82 20.78
CA GLN A 159 -25.66 3.04 21.15
C GLN A 159 -27.18 2.86 21.17
N GLN A 160 -27.72 1.78 20.60
CA GLN A 160 -29.17 1.57 20.54
C GLN A 160 -29.70 0.70 21.69
N ARG A 161 -28.84 -0.04 22.39
CA ARG A 161 -29.22 -0.84 23.58
C ARG A 161 -29.31 -0.03 24.87
N ASN A 162 -28.83 1.22 24.89
CA ASN A 162 -28.80 2.03 26.12
C ASN A 162 -29.95 3.06 26.24
N ARG A 163 -30.97 3.00 25.38
CA ARG A 163 -32.15 3.90 25.43
C ARG A 163 -33.43 3.25 25.96
N HIS A 164 -33.37 2.05 26.54
CA HIS A 164 -34.54 1.32 27.05
C HIS A 164 -34.37 0.83 28.51
N ARG A 165 -33.75 1.66 29.35
CA ARG A 165 -33.78 1.48 30.81
C ARG A 165 -33.86 2.85 31.50
N GLU A 166 -34.98 3.53 31.36
CA GLU A 166 -35.47 4.45 32.41
C GLU A 166 -37.00 4.35 32.45
N HIS A 167 -37.49 3.59 33.43
CA HIS A 167 -38.85 3.74 33.95
C HIS A 167 -38.71 4.19 35.42
N PRO A 168 -39.55 5.13 35.90
CA PRO A 168 -39.37 5.78 37.19
C PRO A 168 -39.87 4.92 38.36
N LEU A 169 -39.24 5.11 39.52
CA LEU A 169 -39.64 4.56 40.82
C LEU A 169 -41.02 5.08 41.24
N PRO A 170 -41.89 4.26 41.85
CA PRO A 170 -43.14 4.73 42.46
C PRO A 170 -42.89 5.31 43.86
N GLN A 171 -43.76 6.25 44.26
CA GLN A 171 -43.94 6.71 45.65
C GLN A 171 -44.72 5.68 46.47
#